data_AF-A0A447JNA6-F1
#
_entry.id   AF-A0A447JNA6-F1
#
_cell.length_a   1.000
_cell.length_b   1.000
_cell.length_c   1.000
_cell.angle_alpha   90.00
_cell.angle_beta   90.00
_cell.angle_gamma   90.00
#
_symmetry.space_group_name_H-M   'P 1'
#
loop_
_entity.id
_entity.type
_entity.pdbx_description
1 polymer ?
#
loop_
_entity_poly.entity_id
_entity_poly.type
_entity_poly.pdbx_seq_one_letter_code
_entity_poly.pdbx_strand_id
1 'polypeptide(L)' 'MEQKHKDRLMAEYRRIIENKPLHVLDIPDDYRYMDPELVRQLEELVPEVLGI' A
#
# COMPACT_ATOMS: atom_id res chain seq x y z
N MET A 1 -1.67 -2.09 4.72
CA MET A 1 -0.30 -2.29 4.17
C MET A 1 0.75 -1.80 5.15
N GLU A 2 1.04 -2.58 6.20
CA GLU A 2 2.17 -2.29 7.10
C GLU A 2 3.54 -2.61 6.45
N GLN A 3 4.62 -2.05 7.01
CA GLN A 3 6.02 -2.31 6.60
C GLN A 3 6.35 -3.80 6.42
N LYS A 4 5.76 -4.68 7.25
CA LYS A 4 5.93 -6.14 7.14
C LYS A 4 5.57 -6.71 5.75
N HIS A 5 4.58 -6.12 5.08
CA HIS A 5 4.19 -6.53 3.72
C HIS A 5 5.24 -6.11 2.70
N LYS A 6 5.84 -4.92 2.86
CA LYS A 6 6.96 -4.45 2.04
C LYS A 6 8.18 -5.33 2.22
N ASP A 7 8.54 -5.68 3.45
CA ASP A 7 9.67 -6.58 3.72
C ASP A 7 9.47 -7.95 3.07
N ARG A 8 8.28 -8.54 3.20
CA ARG A 8 7.95 -9.81 2.55
C ARG A 8 8.03 -9.71 1.02
N LEU A 9 7.48 -8.65 0.45
CA LEU A 9 7.54 -8.38 -0.99
C LEU A 9 8.98 -8.16 -1.47
N MET A 10 9.81 -7.44 -0.72
CA MET A 10 11.23 -7.27 -1.04
C MET A 10 12.02 -8.57 -0.92
N ALA A 11 11.68 -9.45 0.02
CA ALA A 11 12.32 -10.76 0.16
C ALA A 11 12.01 -11.69 -1.02
N GLU A 12 10.74 -11.77 -1.44
CA GLU A 12 10.31 -12.71 -2.50
C GLU A 12 10.46 -12.14 -3.92
N TYR A 13 10.28 -10.83 -4.11
CA TYR A 13 10.15 -10.19 -5.42
C TYR A 13 11.10 -9.01 -5.65
N ARG A 14 12.24 -8.97 -4.94
CA ARG A 14 13.25 -7.90 -5.04
C ARG A 14 13.50 -7.41 -6.47
N ARG A 15 13.80 -8.34 -7.39
CA ARG A 15 14.12 -8.04 -8.80
C ARG A 15 13.00 -7.33 -9.57
N ILE A 16 11.74 -7.58 -9.20
CA ILE A 16 10.56 -6.99 -9.85
C ILE A 16 10.25 -5.61 -9.27
N ILE A 17 10.49 -5.45 -7.97
CA ILE A 17 10.15 -4.25 -7.20
C ILE A 17 11.26 -3.20 -7.25
N GLU A 18 12.53 -3.59 -7.46
CA GLU A 18 13.68 -2.69 -7.48
C GLU A 18 13.52 -1.48 -8.42
N ASN A 19 12.79 -1.65 -9.51
CA ASN A 19 12.54 -0.58 -10.50
C ASN A 19 11.13 0.03 -10.41
N LYS A 20 10.37 -0.26 -9.34
CA LYS A 20 9.00 0.23 -9.17
C LYS A 20 8.86 1.01 -7.87
N PRO A 21 8.21 2.19 -7.88
CA PRO A 21 7.92 2.93 -6.67
C PRO A 21 6.92 2.15 -5.81
N LEU A 22 7.37 1.68 -4.64
CA LEU A 22 6.55 0.98 -3.67
C LEU A 22 6.26 1.90 -2.48
N HIS A 23 5.02 2.37 -2.40
CA HIS A 23 4.53 3.21 -1.31
C HIS A 23 3.79 2.35 -0.28
N VAL A 24 4.15 2.55 0.99
CA VAL A 24 3.50 1.90 2.13
C VAL A 24 2.54 2.93 2.71
N LEU A 25 1.24 2.64 2.64
CA LEU A 25 0.17 3.55 3.09
C LEU A 25 -0.11 3.46 4.60
N ASP A 26 0.55 2.53 5.31
CA ASP A 26 0.38 2.28 6.76
C ASP A 26 -1.06 2.03 7.24
N ILE A 27 -2.00 1.79 6.32
CA ILE A 27 -3.39 1.47 6.67
C ILE A 27 -3.52 0.06 7.29
N PRO A 28 -4.39 -0.13 8.29
CA PRO A 28 -4.65 -1.46 8.88
C PRO A 28 -5.27 -2.41 7.85
N ASP A 29 -5.04 -3.72 8.03
CA ASP A 29 -5.57 -4.77 7.14
C ASP A 29 -6.96 -5.29 7.59
N ASP A 30 -7.56 -4.64 8.60
CA ASP A 30 -8.84 -5.03 9.22
C ASP A 30 -10.08 -4.60 8.41
N TYR A 31 -9.94 -4.43 7.09
CA TYR A 31 -11.04 -4.05 6.21
C TYR A 31 -11.59 -5.25 5.46
N ARG A 32 -12.92 -5.29 5.32
CA ARG A 32 -13.56 -6.24 4.42
C ARG A 32 -13.27 -5.88 2.97
N TYR A 33 -13.41 -6.87 2.09
CA TYR A 33 -13.34 -6.63 0.66
C TYR A 33 -14.35 -5.54 0.25
N MET A 34 -13.85 -4.46 -0.35
CA MET A 34 -14.62 -3.26 -0.74
C MET A 34 -15.33 -2.56 0.41
N ASP A 35 -14.75 -2.59 1.62
CA ASP A 35 -15.28 -1.82 2.72
C ASP A 35 -15.31 -0.31 2.41
N PRO A 36 -16.42 0.40 2.64
CA PRO A 36 -16.51 1.83 2.34
C PRO A 36 -15.49 2.68 3.12
N GLU A 37 -15.07 2.26 4.32
CA GLU A 37 -14.06 2.97 5.11
C GLU A 37 -12.66 2.83 4.51
N LEU A 38 -12.34 1.67 3.94
CA LEU A 38 -11.13 1.44 3.16
C LEU A 38 -11.09 2.32 1.91
N VAL A 39 -12.20 2.37 1.16
CA VAL A 39 -12.27 3.15 -0.08
C VAL A 39 -12.03 4.63 0.19
N ARG A 40 -12.66 5.19 1.23
CA ARG A 40 -12.45 6.60 1.61
C ARG A 40 -11.00 6.92 1.94
N GLN A 41 -10.36 6.08 2.76
CA GLN A 41 -8.95 6.26 3.09
C GLN A 41 -8.04 6.18 1.86
N LEU A 42 -8.35 5.30 0.91
CA LEU A 42 -7.61 5.23 -0.35
C LEU A 42 -7.81 6.51 -1.18
N GLU A 43 -9.03 7.04 -1.27
CA GLU A 43 -9.29 8.29 -1.99
C GLU A 43 -8.57 9.50 -1.39
N GLU A 44 -8.31 9.52 -0.08
CA GLU A 44 -7.57 10.60 0.60
C GLU A 44 -6.05 10.41 0.52
N LEU A 45 -5.55 9.19 0.73
CA LEU A 45 -4.12 8.91 0.81
C LEU A 45 -3.46 8.79 -0.56
N VAL A 46 -4.14 8.24 -1.57
CA VAL A 46 -3.56 8.02 -2.90
C VAL A 46 -3.13 9.35 -3.57
N PRO A 47 -3.94 10.42 -3.58
CA PRO A 47 -3.52 11.71 -4.11
C PRO A 47 -2.32 12.30 -3.36
N GLU A 48 -2.31 12.22 -2.02
CA GLU A 48 -1.21 12.71 -1.19
C GLU A 48 0.10 11.98 -1.48
N VAL A 49 0.05 10.65 -1.64
CA VAL A 49 1.22 9.82 -1.92
C VAL A 49 1.72 9.99 -3.36
N LEU A 50 0.83 10.21 -4.32
CA LEU A 50 1.17 10.40 -5.73
C LEU A 50 1.47 11.85 -6.10
N GLY A 51 1.16 12.81 -5.21
CA GLY A 51 1.36 14.24 -5.43
C GLY A 51 0.47 14.81 -6.54
N ILE A 52 -0.74 14.27 -6.70
CA ILE A 52 -1.72 14.68 -7.74
C ILE A 52 -2.96 15.34 -7.14
#